data_AF-A0A3N1AV99-F1
#
_entry.id   AF-A0A3N1AV99-F1
#
_cell.length_a   1.000
_cell.length_b   1.000
_cell.length_c   1.000
_cell.angle_alpha   90.00
_cell.angle_beta   90.00
_cell.angle_gamma   90.00
#
_symmetry.space_group_name_H-M   'P 1'
#
loop_
_entity.id
_entity.type
_entity.pdbx_description
1 polymer ?
#
loop_
_entity_poly.entity_id
_entity_poly.type
_entity_poly.pdbx_seq_one_letter_code
_entity_poly.pdbx_strand_id
1 'polypeptide(L)'
;MDPDRLPPASAGGRRRLPRLALGLVLLCVVGTVALAVPGTASAAPDSGAVDGAVPASVGEPAATPASDTVSVNAVGIDLCAQVGYAAGFRGSPLVTAVAVAMAESSCNPSAVGSNGPTYGCPNGSLDRGLWQINNCYHPTVTDTCAYDAQCNANAAYNISSGGSNWQPWSTYNSGVYANYLSAAQAAVDRLGGGGTPGGVTGTILASPWLNVRAGPGTSYAVTGYTYYGSTVNISCYTFGEYVGGGYWPSSTWDRITDPATGATGFAADTWINTTYDVKSMVPSC
;
A
#
# COMPACT_ATOMS: atom_id res chain seq x y z
N MET A 1 20.12 -55.55 -21.13
CA MET A 1 20.20 -54.47 -20.13
C MET A 1 21.49 -53.74 -20.42
N ASP A 2 21.57 -52.46 -20.70
CA ASP A 2 20.63 -51.34 -20.66
C ASP A 2 21.39 -50.16 -21.33
N PRO A 3 20.77 -49.01 -21.67
CA PRO A 3 20.99 -48.34 -22.93
C PRO A 3 21.83 -47.06 -22.74
N ASP A 4 22.10 -46.40 -23.86
CA ASP A 4 22.44 -44.97 -23.93
C ASP A 4 23.86 -44.50 -23.64
N ARG A 5 24.79 -45.00 -24.47
CA ARG A 5 26.00 -44.26 -24.85
C ARG A 5 25.80 -43.60 -26.23
N LEU A 6 25.54 -42.30 -26.25
CA LEU A 6 25.49 -41.48 -27.48
C LEU A 6 26.82 -40.71 -27.74
N PRO A 7 27.16 -40.41 -29.02
CA PRO A 7 28.41 -39.77 -29.47
C PRO A 7 28.32 -38.21 -29.54
N PRO A 8 29.40 -37.48 -29.90
CA PRO A 8 29.53 -36.05 -29.57
C PRO A 8 28.88 -35.07 -30.56
N ALA A 9 28.71 -33.83 -30.06
CA ALA A 9 28.02 -32.70 -30.65
C ALA A 9 28.68 -32.10 -31.92
N SER A 10 27.84 -31.61 -32.82
CA SER A 10 28.20 -30.70 -33.92
C SER A 10 27.32 -29.44 -33.82
N ALA A 11 27.94 -28.28 -33.62
CA ALA A 11 27.28 -26.97 -33.56
C ALA A 11 27.73 -26.11 -34.76
N GLY A 12 26.78 -25.84 -35.67
CA GLY A 12 26.97 -24.96 -36.82
C GLY A 12 26.52 -23.52 -36.54
N GLY A 13 27.50 -22.63 -36.45
CA GLY A 13 27.57 -21.28 -37.04
C GLY A 13 26.42 -20.28 -36.88
N ARG A 14 26.76 -19.10 -36.30
CA ARG A 14 26.36 -17.80 -36.87
C ARG A 14 27.53 -16.80 -36.80
N ARG A 15 27.75 -16.14 -37.94
CA ARG A 15 28.88 -15.26 -38.30
C ARG A 15 28.77 -13.89 -37.62
N ARG A 16 29.89 -13.37 -37.13
CA ARG A 16 30.12 -11.95 -36.85
C ARG A 16 30.57 -11.25 -38.13
N LEU A 17 30.13 -10.01 -38.36
CA LEU A 17 30.75 -9.08 -39.30
C LEU A 17 31.36 -7.90 -38.53
N PRO A 18 32.54 -7.38 -38.94
CA PRO A 18 33.31 -6.40 -38.17
C PRO A 18 32.99 -4.95 -38.53
N ARG A 19 33.29 -4.07 -37.58
CA ARG A 19 33.35 -2.61 -37.73
C ARG A 19 34.57 -2.22 -38.58
N LEU A 20 34.39 -1.32 -39.54
CA LEU A 20 35.50 -0.55 -40.12
C LEU A 20 35.33 0.93 -39.75
N ALA A 21 36.43 1.53 -39.30
CA ALA A 21 36.59 2.95 -39.03
C ALA A 21 37.75 3.50 -39.90
N LEU A 22 37.58 4.71 -40.43
CA LEU A 22 38.59 5.71 -40.85
C LEU A 22 37.77 6.89 -41.44
N GLY A 23 37.77 8.14 -40.96
CA GLY A 23 38.89 9.07 -40.74
C GLY A 23 39.48 9.48 -42.10
N LEU A 24 39.56 10.73 -42.60
CA LEU A 24 39.38 12.10 -42.12
C LEU A 24 39.51 12.98 -43.39
N VAL A 25 38.66 14.00 -43.65
CA VAL A 25 39.05 15.18 -44.47
C VAL A 25 38.32 16.44 -43.99
N LEU A 26 39.12 17.47 -43.71
CA LEU A 26 38.82 18.83 -43.30
C LEU A 26 38.33 19.67 -44.50
N LEU A 27 37.25 20.44 -44.35
CA LEU A 27 37.07 21.68 -45.10
C LEU A 27 36.22 22.69 -44.32
N CYS A 28 36.82 23.85 -44.05
CA CYS A 28 36.21 25.03 -43.46
C CYS A 28 35.23 25.69 -44.44
N VAL A 29 34.03 26.05 -44.00
CA VAL A 29 33.37 27.31 -44.41
C VAL A 29 32.61 27.89 -43.21
N VAL A 30 32.99 29.11 -42.86
CA VAL A 30 32.35 29.98 -41.89
C VAL A 30 31.11 30.59 -42.54
N GLY A 31 29.97 30.57 -41.86
CA GLY A 31 28.72 31.15 -42.35
C GLY A 31 27.72 31.36 -41.22
N THR A 32 27.85 32.49 -40.55
CA THR A 32 26.94 32.99 -39.51
C THR A 32 25.60 33.43 -40.10
N VAL A 33 24.49 32.83 -39.66
CA VAL A 33 23.19 33.52 -39.49
C VAL A 33 22.44 32.83 -38.34
N ALA A 34 22.51 33.41 -37.14
CA ALA A 34 21.58 33.08 -36.05
C ALA A 34 20.32 33.94 -36.25
N LEU A 35 19.24 33.34 -36.72
CA LEU A 35 17.91 33.93 -36.64
C LEU A 35 17.34 33.60 -35.26
N ALA A 36 17.26 34.63 -34.42
CA ALA A 36 16.61 34.57 -33.12
C ALA A 36 15.13 34.19 -33.29
N VAL A 37 14.71 33.13 -32.60
CA VAL A 37 13.29 32.81 -32.41
C VAL A 37 12.77 33.71 -31.28
N PRO A 38 11.66 34.45 -31.45
CA PRO A 38 11.07 35.19 -30.34
C PRO A 38 10.51 34.20 -29.31
N GLY A 39 11.17 34.14 -28.15
CA GLY A 39 10.61 33.54 -26.95
C GLY A 39 9.59 34.48 -26.35
N THR A 40 8.31 34.09 -26.36
CA THR A 40 7.30 34.50 -25.38
C THR A 40 6.19 33.44 -25.36
N ALA A 41 6.41 32.35 -24.64
CA ALA A 41 5.30 31.55 -24.13
C ALA A 41 4.89 32.15 -22.79
N SER A 42 4.10 33.22 -22.84
CA SER A 42 3.26 33.59 -21.70
C SER A 42 2.19 32.52 -21.58
N ALA A 43 2.33 31.60 -20.63
CA ALA A 43 1.22 30.75 -20.22
C ALA A 43 0.15 31.66 -19.63
N ALA A 44 -0.95 31.84 -20.35
CA ALA A 44 -2.17 32.39 -19.78
C ALA A 44 -2.71 31.37 -18.75
N PRO A 45 -3.26 31.82 -17.61
CA PRO A 45 -3.97 30.93 -16.72
C PRO A 45 -5.30 30.59 -17.38
N ASP A 46 -5.47 29.34 -17.80
CA ASP A 46 -6.80 28.90 -18.18
C ASP A 46 -7.57 28.57 -16.89
N SER A 47 -8.57 29.40 -16.63
CA SER A 47 -9.55 29.22 -15.58
C SER A 47 -10.88 28.94 -16.28
N GLY A 48 -11.29 27.67 -16.28
CA GLY A 48 -12.55 27.20 -16.82
C GLY A 48 -13.11 26.06 -15.96
N ALA A 49 -13.86 26.42 -14.93
CA ALA A 49 -14.72 25.51 -14.14
C ALA A 49 -16.02 25.21 -14.95
N VAL A 50 -16.85 24.18 -14.76
CA VAL A 50 -17.24 23.28 -13.66
C VAL A 50 -18.02 22.10 -14.27
N ASP A 51 -17.74 20.86 -13.89
CA ASP A 51 -18.73 19.87 -13.40
C ASP A 51 -18.01 18.61 -12.85
N GLY A 52 -16.89 18.82 -12.15
CA GLY A 52 -16.01 17.76 -11.67
C GLY A 52 -16.16 17.61 -10.17
N ALA A 53 -16.42 16.39 -9.70
CA ALA A 53 -16.55 16.08 -8.29
C ALA A 53 -15.39 16.67 -7.45
N VAL A 54 -15.71 17.13 -6.24
CA VAL A 54 -14.76 17.69 -5.26
C VAL A 54 -13.53 16.75 -5.16
N PRO A 55 -12.29 17.25 -5.40
CA PRO A 55 -11.11 16.39 -5.47
C PRO A 55 -10.84 15.62 -4.17
N ALA A 56 -10.63 14.32 -4.31
CA ALA A 56 -10.20 13.46 -3.23
C ALA A 56 -8.68 13.52 -3.07
N SER A 57 -7.94 13.48 -4.19
CA SER A 57 -6.49 13.69 -4.27
C SER A 57 -6.20 14.71 -5.38
N VAL A 58 -5.20 15.57 -5.19
CA VAL A 58 -4.85 16.63 -6.17
C VAL A 58 -3.43 16.56 -6.69
N GLY A 59 -2.59 15.72 -6.10
CA GLY A 59 -1.18 15.57 -6.45
C GLY A 59 -0.82 14.26 -7.16
N GLU A 60 0.46 14.12 -7.46
CA GLU A 60 1.12 12.85 -7.79
C GLU A 60 1.09 11.91 -6.57
N PRO A 61 1.34 10.60 -6.75
CA PRO A 61 1.45 9.64 -5.66
C PRO A 61 2.30 10.17 -4.49
N ALA A 62 1.86 9.93 -3.26
CA ALA A 62 2.66 10.26 -2.10
C ALA A 62 4.01 9.52 -2.15
N ALA A 63 5.08 10.23 -1.80
CA ALA A 63 6.41 9.65 -1.76
C ALA A 63 6.44 8.44 -0.82
N THR A 64 6.93 7.31 -1.32
CA THR A 64 7.15 6.11 -0.51
C THR A 64 8.26 6.38 0.52
N PRO A 65 8.12 5.93 1.78
CA PRO A 65 9.28 5.80 2.65
C PRO A 65 10.25 4.78 2.04
N ALA A 66 11.55 5.02 2.20
CA ALA A 66 12.62 4.24 1.58
C ALA A 66 12.51 2.73 1.93
N SER A 67 12.63 1.90 0.90
CA SER A 67 12.47 0.44 0.94
C SER A 67 13.57 -0.29 1.71
N ASP A 68 13.19 -1.30 2.49
CA ASP A 68 13.96 -2.54 2.63
C ASP A 68 13.17 -3.70 1.99
N THR A 69 13.89 -4.59 1.31
CA THR A 69 13.38 -5.46 0.26
C THR A 69 12.76 -6.77 0.75
N VAL A 70 11.70 -7.18 0.04
CA VAL A 70 10.98 -8.48 0.08
C VAL A 70 10.03 -8.67 1.29
N SER A 71 8.73 -8.43 1.03
CA SER A 71 7.50 -8.85 1.78
C SER A 71 6.54 -7.74 2.27
N VAL A 72 6.93 -6.45 2.23
CA VAL A 72 6.05 -5.35 2.70
C VAL A 72 4.88 -5.01 1.77
N ASN A 73 4.98 -5.29 0.47
CA ASN A 73 3.93 -4.94 -0.51
C ASN A 73 2.73 -5.92 -0.53
N ALA A 74 2.83 -7.08 0.12
CA ALA A 74 1.67 -7.95 0.35
C ALA A 74 0.81 -7.41 1.51
N VAL A 75 1.43 -6.84 2.54
CA VAL A 75 0.73 -6.33 3.73
C VAL A 75 -0.12 -5.09 3.42
N GLY A 76 0.43 -4.12 2.69
CA GLY A 76 -0.30 -2.89 2.33
C GLY A 76 -1.51 -3.17 1.44
N ILE A 77 -1.32 -3.91 0.34
CA ILE A 77 -2.42 -4.17 -0.60
C ILE A 77 -3.52 -5.05 0.01
N ASP A 78 -3.16 -6.00 0.88
CA ASP A 78 -4.12 -6.80 1.63
C ASP A 78 -4.87 -5.96 2.66
N LEU A 79 -4.20 -5.01 3.32
CA LEU A 79 -4.85 -4.03 4.20
C LEU A 79 -5.89 -3.22 3.43
N CYS A 80 -5.52 -2.62 2.29
CA CYS A 80 -6.46 -1.89 1.42
C CYS A 80 -7.66 -2.74 0.99
N ALA A 81 -7.43 -4.02 0.65
CA ALA A 81 -8.51 -4.93 0.28
C ALA A 81 -9.45 -5.20 1.47
N GLN A 82 -8.90 -5.44 2.67
CA GLN A 82 -9.67 -5.68 3.88
C GLN A 82 -10.50 -4.45 4.28
N VAL A 83 -9.87 -3.28 4.43
CA VAL A 83 -10.56 -2.07 4.89
C VAL A 83 -11.50 -1.53 3.83
N GLY A 84 -11.18 -1.68 2.54
CA GLY A 84 -12.07 -1.36 1.44
C GLY A 84 -13.30 -2.28 1.41
N TYR A 85 -13.12 -3.58 1.65
CA TYR A 85 -14.25 -4.51 1.80
C TYR A 85 -15.11 -4.12 3.01
N ALA A 86 -14.50 -3.85 4.16
CA ALA A 86 -15.23 -3.42 5.35
C ALA A 86 -15.97 -2.08 5.16
N ALA A 87 -15.41 -1.16 4.37
CA ALA A 87 -16.05 0.12 4.03
C ALA A 87 -17.29 -0.01 3.13
N GLY A 88 -17.42 -1.15 2.42
CA GLY A 88 -18.60 -1.44 1.59
C GLY A 88 -18.31 -1.67 0.12
N PHE A 89 -17.07 -1.52 -0.35
CA PHE A 89 -16.73 -1.84 -1.74
C PHE A 89 -16.87 -3.34 -2.01
N ARG A 90 -17.40 -3.73 -3.16
CA ARG A 90 -17.56 -5.13 -3.57
C ARG A 90 -17.18 -5.30 -5.03
N GLY A 91 -16.86 -6.54 -5.44
CA GLY A 91 -16.60 -6.89 -6.84
C GLY A 91 -15.55 -5.99 -7.51
N SER A 92 -15.80 -5.61 -8.76
CA SER A 92 -14.90 -4.72 -9.52
C SER A 92 -14.62 -3.38 -8.83
N PRO A 93 -15.60 -2.67 -8.22
CA PRO A 93 -15.32 -1.47 -7.42
C PRO A 93 -14.29 -1.66 -6.31
N LEU A 94 -14.25 -2.81 -5.63
CA LEU A 94 -13.24 -3.10 -4.62
C LEU A 94 -11.84 -3.24 -5.23
N VAL A 95 -11.73 -3.93 -6.37
CA VAL A 95 -10.46 -4.06 -7.10
C VAL A 95 -9.94 -2.69 -7.53
N THR A 96 -10.82 -1.84 -8.07
CA THR A 96 -10.47 -0.46 -8.44
C THR A 96 -10.04 0.35 -7.22
N ALA A 97 -10.76 0.24 -6.09
CA ALA A 97 -10.41 0.95 -4.86
C ALA A 97 -9.01 0.59 -4.37
N VAL A 98 -8.67 -0.70 -4.35
CA VAL A 98 -7.35 -1.18 -3.95
C VAL A 98 -6.27 -0.69 -4.92
N ALA A 99 -6.52 -0.73 -6.22
CA ALA A 99 -5.59 -0.25 -7.24
C ALA A 99 -5.34 1.27 -7.14
N VAL A 100 -6.38 2.06 -6.86
CA VAL A 100 -6.25 3.50 -6.61
C VAL A 100 -5.43 3.75 -5.35
N ALA A 101 -5.70 3.09 -4.23
CA ALA A 101 -4.90 3.27 -3.01
C ALA A 101 -3.42 2.86 -3.18
N MET A 102 -3.15 1.83 -3.98
CA MET A 102 -1.79 1.44 -4.33
C MET A 102 -1.08 2.52 -5.15
N ALA A 103 -1.77 3.12 -6.12
CA ALA A 103 -1.22 4.23 -6.89
C ALA A 103 -1.04 5.49 -6.05
N GLU A 104 -1.95 5.76 -5.12
CA GLU A 104 -1.93 6.95 -4.28
C GLU A 104 -0.84 6.92 -3.20
N SER A 105 -0.70 5.78 -2.50
CA SER A 105 0.13 5.71 -1.28
C SER A 105 0.94 4.42 -1.15
N SER A 106 0.87 3.52 -2.14
CA SER A 106 1.29 2.11 -1.97
C SER A 106 0.58 1.42 -0.78
N CYS A 107 -0.65 1.84 -0.49
CA CYS A 107 -1.42 1.38 0.66
C CYS A 107 -0.73 1.59 2.01
N ASN A 108 -0.14 2.77 2.20
CA ASN A 108 0.45 3.20 3.46
C ASN A 108 -0.50 4.16 4.23
N PRO A 109 -1.04 3.77 5.41
CA PRO A 109 -1.91 4.61 6.22
C PRO A 109 -1.26 5.92 6.69
N SER A 110 0.07 5.98 6.75
CA SER A 110 0.84 7.16 7.19
C SER A 110 1.28 8.08 6.05
N ALA A 111 0.91 7.78 4.79
CA ALA A 111 1.35 8.54 3.64
C ALA A 111 0.83 9.99 3.65
N VAL A 112 1.67 10.92 3.19
CA VAL A 112 1.34 12.34 3.07
C VAL A 112 1.87 12.87 1.75
N GLY A 113 0.98 13.48 0.95
CA GLY A 113 1.31 14.28 -0.21
C GLY A 113 1.11 15.76 0.11
N SER A 114 2.10 16.60 -0.19
CA SER A 114 1.99 18.06 0.01
C SER A 114 1.72 18.75 -1.32
N ASN A 115 0.67 19.54 -1.36
CA ASN A 115 0.25 20.26 -2.55
C ASN A 115 0.36 21.76 -2.34
N GLY A 116 0.96 22.44 -3.31
CA GLY A 116 1.06 23.89 -3.31
C GLY A 116 -0.32 24.59 -3.39
N PRO A 117 -0.36 25.91 -3.18
CA PRO A 117 -1.58 26.70 -3.34
C PRO A 117 -2.27 26.48 -4.69
N THR A 118 -3.58 26.33 -4.65
CA THR A 118 -4.47 26.33 -5.83
C THR A 118 -5.59 27.34 -5.63
N TYR A 119 -6.40 27.60 -6.66
CA TYR A 119 -7.56 28.48 -6.54
C TYR A 119 -8.57 27.98 -5.48
N GLY A 120 -8.79 26.67 -5.40
CA GLY A 120 -9.67 26.05 -4.40
C GLY A 120 -9.04 25.95 -3.01
N CYS A 121 -7.71 25.88 -2.94
CA CYS A 121 -6.94 25.75 -1.70
C CYS A 121 -5.81 26.78 -1.65
N PRO A 122 -6.09 28.05 -1.33
CA PRO A 122 -5.13 29.15 -1.46
C PRO A 122 -3.93 29.04 -0.50
N ASN A 123 -4.03 28.20 0.54
CA ASN A 123 -2.96 27.96 1.50
C ASN A 123 -2.18 26.66 1.22
N GLY A 124 -2.45 26.01 0.08
CA GLY A 124 -2.01 24.63 -0.16
C GLY A 124 -2.89 23.61 0.55
N SER A 125 -2.55 22.34 0.42
CA SER A 125 -3.31 21.23 1.02
C SER A 125 -2.45 19.99 1.21
N LEU A 126 -2.94 19.05 2.02
CA LEU A 126 -2.34 17.75 2.24
C LEU A 126 -3.28 16.64 1.77
N ASP A 127 -2.75 15.72 0.99
CA ASP A 127 -3.38 14.44 0.66
C ASP A 127 -2.88 13.39 1.67
N ARG A 128 -3.78 12.62 2.32
CA ARG A 128 -3.44 11.86 3.54
C ARG A 128 -3.94 10.41 3.53
N GLY A 129 -3.07 9.49 3.92
CA GLY A 129 -3.37 8.09 4.17
C GLY A 129 -3.62 7.25 2.92
N LEU A 130 -4.27 6.10 3.10
CA LEU A 130 -4.39 5.04 2.08
C LEU A 130 -4.88 5.53 0.71
N TRP A 131 -5.99 6.27 0.70
CA TRP A 131 -6.61 6.87 -0.50
C TRP A 131 -6.28 8.36 -0.66
N GLN A 132 -5.27 8.86 0.06
CA GLN A 132 -4.73 10.21 -0.12
C GLN A 132 -5.81 11.32 -0.05
N ILE A 133 -6.63 11.31 1.01
CA ILE A 133 -7.80 12.21 1.17
C ILE A 133 -7.36 13.63 1.51
N ASN A 134 -7.66 14.57 0.61
CA ASN A 134 -7.26 15.98 0.68
C ASN A 134 -7.94 16.73 1.84
N ASN A 135 -7.16 17.41 2.68
CA ASN A 135 -7.69 18.13 3.85
C ASN A 135 -8.46 19.43 3.55
N CYS A 136 -8.18 20.06 2.42
CA CYS A 136 -8.83 21.31 2.04
C CYS A 136 -10.19 21.05 1.38
N TYR A 137 -10.26 20.03 0.51
CA TYR A 137 -11.49 19.65 -0.19
C TYR A 137 -12.40 18.75 0.66
N HIS A 138 -11.85 17.97 1.59
CA HIS A 138 -12.60 17.12 2.52
C HIS A 138 -12.28 17.44 4.01
N PRO A 139 -12.60 18.65 4.50
CA PRO A 139 -12.21 19.10 5.84
C PRO A 139 -12.91 18.33 6.98
N THR A 140 -14.01 17.63 6.69
CA THR A 140 -14.69 16.77 7.66
C THR A 140 -13.92 15.48 7.96
N VAL A 141 -12.97 15.11 7.09
CA VAL A 141 -12.05 14.00 7.33
C VAL A 141 -10.86 14.55 8.10
N THR A 142 -10.91 14.43 9.42
CA THR A 142 -9.84 14.85 10.33
C THR A 142 -8.55 14.08 10.08
N ASP A 143 -7.40 14.59 10.52
CA ASP A 143 -6.13 13.85 10.40
C ASP A 143 -6.19 12.49 11.11
N THR A 144 -6.82 12.42 12.28
CA THR A 144 -7.06 11.15 12.98
C THR A 144 -7.81 10.15 12.11
N CYS A 145 -8.83 10.58 11.37
CA CYS A 145 -9.56 9.70 10.46
C CYS A 145 -8.75 9.40 9.18
N ALA A 146 -8.04 10.40 8.64
CA ALA A 146 -7.30 10.24 7.40
C ALA A 146 -6.12 9.26 7.56
N TYR A 147 -5.50 9.20 8.74
CA TYR A 147 -4.40 8.27 9.03
C TYR A 147 -4.86 6.93 9.66
N ASP A 148 -6.13 6.83 10.06
CA ASP A 148 -6.74 5.55 10.44
C ASP A 148 -7.17 4.79 9.18
N ALA A 149 -6.72 3.55 9.03
CA ALA A 149 -6.92 2.78 7.79
C ALA A 149 -8.39 2.58 7.45
N GLN A 150 -9.22 2.21 8.44
CA GLN A 150 -10.64 1.95 8.22
C GLN A 150 -11.43 3.25 8.00
N CYS A 151 -11.12 4.31 8.74
CA CYS A 151 -11.79 5.60 8.60
C CYS A 151 -11.46 6.25 7.24
N ASN A 152 -10.20 6.16 6.80
CA ASN A 152 -9.78 6.59 5.46
C ASN A 152 -10.53 5.81 4.36
N ALA A 153 -10.67 4.49 4.51
CA ALA A 153 -11.44 3.65 3.59
C ALA A 153 -12.93 4.04 3.52
N ASN A 154 -13.54 4.33 4.68
CA ASN A 154 -14.93 4.78 4.77
C ASN A 154 -15.11 6.15 4.06
N ALA A 155 -14.15 7.06 4.23
CA ALA A 155 -14.14 8.32 3.51
C ALA A 155 -14.04 8.10 1.99
N ALA A 156 -13.09 7.26 1.54
CA ALA A 156 -12.93 6.92 0.14
C ALA A 156 -14.20 6.28 -0.46
N TYR A 157 -14.87 5.39 0.28
CA TYR A 157 -16.15 4.80 -0.13
C TYR A 157 -17.22 5.85 -0.37
N ASN A 158 -17.38 6.79 0.58
CA ASN A 158 -18.38 7.85 0.46
C ASN A 158 -18.05 8.82 -0.69
N ILE A 159 -16.80 9.28 -0.78
CA ILE A 159 -16.36 10.24 -1.80
C ILE A 159 -16.47 9.64 -3.21
N SER A 160 -16.16 8.36 -3.36
CA SER A 160 -16.27 7.65 -4.63
C SER A 160 -17.70 7.22 -5.00
N SER A 161 -18.71 7.62 -4.22
CA SER A 161 -20.10 7.17 -4.40
C SER A 161 -20.21 5.64 -4.44
N GLY A 162 -19.58 4.98 -3.46
CA GLY A 162 -19.50 3.53 -3.35
C GLY A 162 -18.61 2.85 -4.40
N GLY A 163 -17.68 3.59 -5.00
CA GLY A 163 -16.79 3.13 -6.06
C GLY A 163 -17.37 3.23 -7.47
N SER A 164 -18.48 3.96 -7.64
CA SER A 164 -19.06 4.26 -8.94
C SER A 164 -18.47 5.50 -9.61
N ASN A 165 -17.78 6.35 -8.85
CA ASN A 165 -17.16 7.58 -9.34
C ASN A 165 -15.73 7.74 -8.82
N TRP A 166 -14.73 7.57 -9.70
CA TRP A 166 -13.31 7.74 -9.37
C TRP A 166 -12.69 9.02 -9.93
N GLN A 167 -13.49 9.88 -10.59
CA GLN A 167 -13.02 11.19 -11.08
C GLN A 167 -12.37 12.09 -10.01
N PRO A 168 -12.73 12.00 -8.71
CA PRO A 168 -12.03 12.75 -7.67
C PRO A 168 -10.54 12.41 -7.48
N TRP A 169 -10.05 11.26 -7.98
CA TRP A 169 -8.67 10.82 -7.78
C TRP A 169 -7.80 11.09 -9.01
N SER A 170 -6.72 11.86 -8.83
CA SER A 170 -5.77 12.19 -9.90
C SER A 170 -5.12 10.94 -10.51
N THR A 171 -4.75 9.96 -9.68
CA THR A 171 -4.13 8.69 -10.11
C THR A 171 -5.06 7.79 -10.92
N TYR A 172 -6.37 7.94 -10.75
CA TYR A 172 -7.36 7.31 -11.62
C TYR A 172 -7.41 8.00 -12.99
N ASN A 173 -7.49 9.34 -12.98
CA ASN A 173 -7.60 10.14 -14.19
C ASN A 173 -6.35 10.05 -15.09
N SER A 174 -5.16 9.95 -14.50
CA SER A 174 -3.90 9.75 -15.24
C SER A 174 -3.69 8.30 -15.73
N GLY A 175 -4.50 7.36 -15.25
CA GLY A 175 -4.40 5.94 -15.58
C GLY A 175 -3.33 5.17 -14.80
N VAL A 176 -2.62 5.81 -13.86
CA VAL A 176 -1.55 5.17 -13.06
C VAL A 176 -2.07 3.97 -12.26
N TYR A 177 -3.31 4.05 -11.74
CA TYR A 177 -3.95 2.95 -11.00
C TYR A 177 -4.00 1.63 -11.79
N ALA A 178 -4.06 1.70 -13.13
CA ALA A 178 -4.18 0.52 -13.98
C ALA A 178 -3.00 -0.44 -13.84
N ASN A 179 -1.81 0.08 -13.49
CA ASN A 179 -0.61 -0.71 -13.22
C ASN A 179 -0.76 -1.66 -12.03
N TYR A 180 -1.72 -1.40 -11.14
CA TYR A 180 -1.93 -2.14 -9.90
C TYR A 180 -3.15 -3.08 -9.94
N LEU A 181 -3.92 -3.08 -11.03
CA LEU A 181 -5.17 -3.86 -11.13
C LEU A 181 -4.94 -5.37 -10.95
N SER A 182 -3.84 -5.93 -11.46
CA SER A 182 -3.54 -7.36 -11.31
C SER A 182 -3.23 -7.73 -9.86
N ALA A 183 -2.41 -6.91 -9.19
CA ALA A 183 -2.08 -7.10 -7.78
C ALA A 183 -3.32 -6.90 -6.88
N ALA A 184 -4.15 -5.89 -7.20
CA ALA A 184 -5.40 -5.61 -6.51
C ALA A 184 -6.40 -6.76 -6.65
N GLN A 185 -6.56 -7.32 -7.86
CA GLN A 185 -7.41 -8.49 -8.08
C GLN A 185 -6.94 -9.67 -7.23
N ALA A 186 -5.63 -9.94 -7.21
CA ALA A 186 -5.08 -11.02 -6.39
C ALA A 186 -5.34 -10.79 -4.88
N ALA A 187 -5.28 -9.55 -4.40
CA ALA A 187 -5.61 -9.21 -3.01
C ALA A 187 -7.09 -9.42 -2.69
N VAL A 188 -7.97 -9.03 -3.61
CA VAL A 188 -9.42 -9.25 -3.46
C VAL A 188 -9.78 -10.73 -3.53
N ASP A 189 -9.13 -11.52 -4.38
CA ASP A 189 -9.36 -12.97 -4.47
C ASP A 189 -8.97 -13.69 -3.18
N ARG A 190 -7.91 -13.22 -2.49
CA ARG A 190 -7.53 -13.70 -1.15
C ARG A 190 -8.63 -13.48 -0.11
N LEU A 191 -9.57 -12.54 -0.32
CA LEU A 191 -10.75 -12.37 0.54
C LEU A 191 -11.88 -13.38 0.23
N GLY A 192 -11.97 -13.87 -1.02
CA GLY A 192 -13.08 -14.70 -1.51
C GLY A 192 -12.84 -16.22 -1.48
N GLY A 193 -11.60 -16.66 -1.29
CA GLY A 193 -11.20 -18.07 -1.29
C GLY A 193 -11.39 -18.79 0.05
N GLY A 194 -12.59 -18.83 0.62
CA GLY A 194 -12.96 -19.77 1.69
C GLY A 194 -12.18 -19.72 3.03
N GLY A 195 -11.18 -18.85 3.16
CA GLY A 195 -10.82 -18.28 4.44
C GLY A 195 -11.80 -17.16 4.73
N THR A 196 -12.37 -17.13 5.93
CA THR A 196 -12.93 -15.91 6.53
C THR A 196 -12.13 -14.69 6.05
N PRO A 197 -12.74 -13.56 5.63
CA PRO A 197 -12.02 -12.35 5.26
C PRO A 197 -10.95 -12.13 6.32
N GLY A 198 -9.69 -12.36 5.95
CA GLY A 198 -8.66 -12.68 6.92
C GLY A 198 -8.56 -11.52 7.88
N GLY A 199 -9.05 -11.72 9.11
CA GLY A 199 -8.86 -10.75 10.17
C GLY A 199 -7.38 -10.40 10.24
N VAL A 200 -7.08 -9.17 10.60
CA VAL A 200 -5.72 -8.64 10.77
C VAL A 200 -4.79 -9.73 11.27
N THR A 201 -3.71 -10.01 10.57
CA THR A 201 -2.78 -11.06 10.98
C THR A 201 -1.53 -10.46 11.62
N GLY A 202 -0.88 -11.24 12.48
CA GLY A 202 0.39 -10.88 13.08
C GLY A 202 1.39 -12.03 13.01
N THR A 203 2.68 -11.70 12.89
CA THR A 203 3.77 -12.68 12.95
C THR A 203 4.38 -12.71 14.35
N ILE A 204 4.50 -13.89 14.93
CA ILE A 204 5.05 -14.07 16.28
C ILE A 204 6.57 -13.90 16.28
N LEU A 205 7.08 -12.99 17.11
CA LEU A 205 8.51 -12.68 17.23
C LEU A 205 9.17 -13.29 18.48
N ALA A 206 8.40 -13.77 19.45
CA ALA A 206 8.95 -14.42 20.63
C ALA A 206 9.52 -15.80 20.29
N SER A 207 10.74 -16.08 20.75
CA SER A 207 11.42 -17.36 20.55
C SER A 207 11.67 -18.05 21.90
N PRO A 208 11.45 -19.38 22.00
CA PRO A 208 10.97 -20.28 20.94
C PRO A 208 9.46 -20.22 20.65
N TRP A 209 8.65 -19.68 21.57
CA TRP A 209 7.21 -19.50 21.41
C TRP A 209 6.70 -18.35 22.27
N LEU A 210 5.48 -17.88 21.96
CA LEU A 210 4.70 -16.93 22.75
C LEU A 210 3.57 -17.64 23.49
N ASN A 211 3.34 -17.27 24.75
CA ASN A 211 2.19 -17.78 25.50
C ASN A 211 0.90 -17.06 25.08
N VAL A 212 -0.14 -17.84 24.83
CA VAL A 212 -1.52 -17.36 24.67
C VAL A 212 -2.23 -17.48 26.00
N ARG A 213 -2.91 -16.42 26.45
CA ARG A 213 -3.46 -16.31 27.80
C ARG A 213 -4.97 -16.09 27.80
N ALA A 214 -5.62 -16.42 28.91
CA ALA A 214 -7.06 -16.21 29.08
C ALA A 214 -7.46 -14.73 29.20
N GLY A 215 -6.51 -13.82 29.45
CA GLY A 215 -6.74 -12.38 29.57
C GLY A 215 -5.46 -11.56 29.38
N PRO A 216 -5.57 -10.22 29.38
CA PRO A 216 -4.51 -9.32 28.97
C PRO A 216 -3.51 -9.03 30.11
N GLY A 217 -2.84 -10.08 30.58
CA GLY A 217 -1.84 -10.00 31.64
C GLY A 217 -1.11 -11.32 31.87
N THR A 218 0.10 -11.24 32.41
CA THR A 218 0.98 -12.38 32.67
C THR A 218 0.52 -13.27 33.83
N SER A 219 -0.35 -12.77 34.71
CA SER A 219 -0.98 -13.53 35.79
C SER A 219 -2.17 -14.39 35.32
N TYR A 220 -2.70 -14.16 34.12
CA TYR A 220 -3.77 -14.97 33.55
C TYR A 220 -3.27 -16.35 33.14
N ALA A 221 -4.16 -17.35 33.26
CA ALA A 221 -3.88 -18.72 32.86
C ALA A 221 -3.42 -18.79 31.39
N VAL A 222 -2.41 -19.61 31.13
CA VAL A 222 -1.95 -19.92 29.76
C VAL A 222 -2.96 -20.88 29.14
N THR A 223 -3.60 -20.47 28.05
CA THR A 223 -4.58 -21.25 27.27
C THR A 223 -3.96 -21.98 26.09
N GLY A 224 -2.75 -21.59 25.70
CA GLY A 224 -2.00 -22.21 24.61
C GLY A 224 -0.67 -21.51 24.34
N TYR A 225 -0.06 -21.83 23.21
CA TYR A 225 1.18 -21.21 22.75
C TYR A 225 1.20 -21.11 21.23
N THR A 226 1.96 -20.16 20.71
CA THR A 226 2.19 -19.96 19.26
C THR A 226 3.68 -19.92 19.00
N TYR A 227 4.16 -20.62 17.98
CA TYR A 227 5.59 -20.71 17.72
C TYR A 227 6.16 -19.42 17.13
N TYR A 228 7.47 -19.21 17.31
CA TYR A 228 8.22 -18.18 16.58
C TYR A 228 7.97 -18.30 15.08
N GLY A 229 7.69 -17.17 14.42
CA GLY A 229 7.43 -17.08 12.99
C GLY A 229 6.03 -17.54 12.56
N SER A 230 5.19 -18.04 13.47
CA SER A 230 3.78 -18.35 13.15
C SER A 230 3.02 -17.08 12.78
N THR A 231 2.12 -17.20 11.80
CA THR A 231 1.09 -16.20 11.51
C THR A 231 -0.15 -16.51 12.32
N VAL A 232 -0.65 -15.53 13.07
CA VAL A 232 -1.88 -15.62 13.86
C VAL A 232 -2.92 -14.63 13.34
N ASN A 233 -4.20 -14.98 13.45
CA ASN A 233 -5.30 -14.05 13.19
C ASN A 233 -5.58 -13.23 14.45
N ILE A 234 -5.80 -11.94 14.31
CA ILE A 234 -6.09 -10.99 15.38
C ILE A 234 -7.52 -10.48 15.18
N SER A 235 -8.32 -10.59 16.24
CA SER A 235 -9.75 -10.28 16.19
C SER A 235 -10.10 -8.94 16.83
N CYS A 236 -9.39 -8.54 17.88
CA CYS A 236 -9.54 -7.28 18.59
C CYS A 236 -8.30 -7.03 19.45
N TYR A 237 -8.10 -5.77 19.87
CA TYR A 237 -7.05 -5.40 20.82
C TYR A 237 -7.67 -5.01 22.16
N THR A 238 -6.92 -5.07 23.26
CA THR A 238 -7.36 -4.48 24.53
C THR A 238 -6.16 -3.95 25.30
N PHE A 239 -6.42 -3.14 26.32
CA PHE A 239 -5.37 -2.69 27.23
C PHE A 239 -5.26 -3.62 28.44
N GLY A 240 -4.04 -3.88 28.88
CA GLY A 240 -3.75 -4.80 29.97
C GLY A 240 -2.46 -4.48 30.71
N GLU A 241 -1.86 -5.51 31.30
CA GLU A 241 -0.56 -5.40 31.95
C GLU A 241 0.49 -4.86 30.96
N TYR A 242 1.28 -3.89 31.39
CA TYR A 242 2.42 -3.42 30.61
C TYR A 242 3.48 -4.51 30.56
N VAL A 243 3.81 -4.97 29.35
CA VAL A 243 4.87 -5.97 29.16
C VAL A 243 6.12 -5.28 28.65
N GLY A 244 7.15 -5.26 29.49
CA GLY A 244 8.50 -4.87 29.11
C GLY A 244 9.22 -5.99 28.35
N GLY A 245 10.11 -5.60 27.42
CA GLY A 245 10.78 -6.54 26.52
C GLY A 245 9.97 -6.83 25.25
N GLY A 246 10.66 -7.30 24.22
CA GLY A 246 10.12 -7.37 22.86
C GLY A 246 10.54 -6.18 22.02
N TYR A 247 9.96 -6.05 20.82
CA TYR A 247 10.32 -4.98 19.90
C TYR A 247 9.60 -3.66 20.25
N TRP A 248 8.38 -3.73 20.79
CA TRP A 248 7.54 -2.57 21.08
C TRP A 248 6.85 -2.69 22.45
N PRO A 249 7.58 -2.42 23.55
CA PRO A 249 7.03 -2.48 24.89
C PRO A 249 5.74 -1.66 25.01
N SER A 250 4.65 -2.29 25.41
CA SER A 250 3.33 -1.67 25.42
C SER A 250 2.41 -2.32 26.47
N SER A 251 1.28 -1.65 26.73
CA SER A 251 0.15 -2.22 27.49
C SER A 251 -0.92 -2.78 26.55
N THR A 252 -0.60 -2.98 25.27
CA THR A 252 -1.54 -3.51 24.27
C THR A 252 -1.49 -5.05 24.28
N TRP A 253 -2.66 -5.67 24.21
CA TRP A 253 -2.82 -7.11 24.12
C TRP A 253 -3.77 -7.47 22.99
N ASP A 254 -3.37 -8.44 22.18
CA ASP A 254 -4.08 -8.89 20.99
C ASP A 254 -4.87 -10.14 21.28
N ARG A 255 -6.15 -10.16 20.93
CA ARG A 255 -6.95 -11.37 20.95
C ARG A 255 -6.72 -12.16 19.67
N ILE A 256 -5.88 -13.19 19.78
CA ILE A 256 -5.39 -13.97 18.66
C ILE A 256 -6.04 -15.34 18.54
N THR A 257 -5.97 -15.89 17.33
CA THR A 257 -6.23 -17.30 17.01
C THR A 257 -5.12 -17.78 16.08
N ASP A 258 -4.36 -18.79 16.51
CA ASP A 258 -3.38 -19.47 15.68
C ASP A 258 -4.08 -20.53 14.81
N PRO A 259 -4.11 -20.36 13.48
CA PRO A 259 -4.79 -21.31 12.59
C PRO A 259 -4.08 -22.67 12.51
N ALA A 260 -2.79 -22.75 12.83
CA ALA A 260 -2.03 -24.00 12.77
C ALA A 260 -2.27 -24.88 14.01
N THR A 261 -2.41 -24.27 15.19
CA THR A 261 -2.57 -24.99 16.46
C THR A 261 -3.99 -24.94 17.01
N GLY A 262 -4.81 -24.00 16.55
CA GLY A 262 -6.13 -23.70 17.13
C GLY A 262 -6.06 -22.92 18.45
N ALA A 263 -4.86 -22.52 18.91
CA ALA A 263 -4.71 -21.76 20.14
C ALA A 263 -5.42 -20.41 20.04
N THR A 264 -6.21 -20.06 21.05
CA THR A 264 -6.96 -18.80 21.09
C THR A 264 -6.89 -18.14 22.48
N GLY A 265 -6.84 -16.82 22.50
CA GLY A 265 -6.75 -16.02 23.72
C GLY A 265 -5.99 -14.72 23.47
N PHE A 266 -5.41 -14.15 24.53
CA PHE A 266 -4.68 -12.89 24.50
C PHE A 266 -3.17 -13.12 24.48
N ALA A 267 -2.48 -12.38 23.63
CA ALA A 267 -1.02 -12.34 23.56
C ALA A 267 -0.54 -10.90 23.62
N ALA A 268 0.62 -10.65 24.20
CA ALA A 268 1.15 -9.31 24.32
C ALA A 268 1.63 -8.81 22.95
N ASP A 269 1.09 -7.68 22.50
CA ASP A 269 1.35 -7.04 21.19
C ASP A 269 2.83 -6.78 20.94
N THR A 270 3.62 -6.47 21.99
CA THR A 270 5.09 -6.28 21.90
C THR A 270 5.85 -7.44 21.24
N TRP A 271 5.25 -8.63 21.19
CA TRP A 271 5.81 -9.85 20.59
C TRP A 271 5.15 -10.25 19.27
N ILE A 272 4.28 -9.43 18.71
CA ILE A 272 3.52 -9.69 17.49
C ILE A 272 3.80 -8.56 16.50
N ASN A 273 4.27 -8.92 15.31
CA ASN A 273 4.44 -7.96 14.22
C ASN A 273 3.18 -7.92 13.36
N THR A 274 2.41 -6.85 13.51
CA THR A 274 1.23 -6.51 12.72
C THR A 274 1.53 -5.48 11.62
N THR A 275 2.79 -5.07 11.44
CA THR A 275 3.27 -4.04 10.49
C THR A 275 2.84 -2.60 10.80
N TYR A 276 1.66 -2.36 11.37
CA TYR A 276 1.25 -1.06 11.94
C TYR A 276 0.64 -1.25 13.35
N ASP A 277 0.30 -0.17 14.06
CA ASP A 277 -0.34 -0.29 15.38
C ASP A 277 -1.66 -1.06 15.22
N VAL A 278 -1.77 -2.20 15.91
CA VAL A 278 -2.95 -3.07 15.88
C VAL A 278 -4.24 -2.32 16.22
N LYS A 279 -4.14 -1.24 17.01
CA LYS A 279 -5.27 -0.37 17.39
C LYS A 279 -5.93 0.35 16.21
N SER A 280 -5.19 0.56 15.12
CA SER A 280 -5.73 1.16 13.88
C SER A 280 -6.24 0.10 12.89
N MET A 281 -6.20 -1.18 13.26
CA MET A 281 -6.54 -2.28 12.37
C MET A 281 -7.70 -3.13 12.87
N VAL A 282 -7.77 -3.38 14.17
CA VAL A 282 -8.86 -4.15 14.80
C VAL A 282 -9.59 -3.30 15.83
N PRO A 283 -10.89 -3.55 16.09
CA PRO A 283 -11.61 -2.87 17.15
C PRO A 283 -11.07 -3.25 18.53
N SER A 284 -11.45 -2.48 19.55
CA SER A 284 -11.22 -2.89 20.94
C SER A 284 -12.09 -4.10 21.31
N CYS A 285 -11.53 -5.04 22.06
CA CYS A 285 -12.29 -5.94 22.92
C CYS A 285 -12.82 -5.13 24.12
#